data_AF-A0A534Y8D1-F1
#
_entry.id   AF-A0A534Y8D1-F1
#
_cell.length_a   1.000
_cell.length_b   1.000
_cell.length_c   1.000
_cell.angle_alpha   90.00
_cell.angle_beta   90.00
_cell.angle_gamma   90.00
#
_symmetry.space_group_name_H-M   'P 1'
#
loop_
_entity.id
_entity.type
_entity.pdbx_description
1 polymer ?
#
loop_
_entity_poly.entity_id
_entity_poly.type
_entity_poly.pdbx_seq_one_letter_code
_entity_poly.pdbx_strand_id
1 'polypeptide(L)'
;MRLRSEDPASDRETEAAARFADKSCRPPLAAFYPGLGHLSCGRPSEGKALVSAGTVELAGALAGAIGRGPGSAAAQLPLLAYSDLLVASTFDLILDSQRAERLVYTPQEDLPALFAAPFDPHVLRDPLVWGGIAGTLAAGLLVSRVIDGPLNTDGLGQEPVIFGARMHDAVGYPLAGALGTALFVQVAAAEEMAFRGVLQSGWARTSGETAGWVYASLSFGLVHASNLPFIERGARLKYLYAGVRFITLLGSYLGLAYRYGGYRLSKPVAVHFWYDFLVEAIGFAGDPKHSPLSAGIGLRF
;
A
#
# COMPACT_ATOMS: atom_id res chain seq x y z
N MET A 1 5.41 -7.45 21.03
CA MET A 1 4.35 -6.44 20.85
C MET A 1 3.44 -6.49 22.06
N ARG A 2 3.06 -5.34 22.62
CA ARG A 2 2.19 -5.26 23.80
C ARG A 2 0.74 -5.46 23.42
N LEU A 3 0.11 -6.50 23.97
CA LEU A 3 -1.34 -6.69 23.92
C LEU A 3 -2.01 -6.18 25.19
N ARG A 4 -1.23 -6.06 26.28
CA ARG A 4 -1.69 -5.58 27.58
C ARG A 4 -0.75 -4.52 28.12
N SER A 5 -1.25 -3.65 28.98
CA SER A 5 -0.48 -2.53 29.52
C SER A 5 0.57 -2.96 30.54
N GLU A 6 0.50 -4.19 31.04
CA GLU A 6 1.46 -4.80 31.97
C GLU A 6 2.60 -5.56 31.28
N ASP A 7 2.52 -5.82 29.97
CA ASP A 7 3.59 -6.53 29.26
C ASP A 7 4.92 -5.74 29.39
N PRO A 8 6.10 -6.38 29.36
CA PRO A 8 7.36 -5.65 29.40
C PRO A 8 7.55 -4.80 28.13
N ALA A 9 8.30 -3.71 28.24
CA ALA A 9 8.69 -2.91 27.08
C ALA A 9 9.65 -3.72 26.20
N SER A 10 9.45 -3.67 24.90
CA SER A 10 10.39 -4.20 23.93
C SER A 10 11.59 -3.26 23.74
N ASP A 11 12.67 -3.80 23.19
CA ASP A 11 13.86 -3.00 22.84
C ASP A 11 13.49 -1.85 21.90
N ARG A 12 12.63 -2.11 20.89
CA ARG A 12 12.16 -1.08 19.96
C ARG A 12 11.40 0.05 20.62
N GLU A 13 10.54 -0.24 21.59
CA GLU A 13 9.82 0.80 22.35
C GLU A 13 10.79 1.64 23.20
N THR A 14 11.84 1.01 23.73
CA THR A 14 12.88 1.70 24.49
C THR A 14 13.73 2.61 23.60
N GLU A 15 14.14 2.11 22.44
CA GLU A 15 14.87 2.89 21.44
C GLU A 15 14.02 4.04 20.90
N ALA A 16 12.74 3.80 20.61
CA ALA A 16 11.81 4.84 20.17
C ALA A 16 11.65 5.92 21.24
N ALA A 17 11.47 5.55 22.51
CA ALA A 17 11.41 6.51 23.61
C ALA A 17 12.68 7.37 23.70
N ALA A 18 13.86 6.78 23.51
CA ALA A 18 15.12 7.52 23.48
C ALA A 18 15.19 8.51 22.30
N ARG A 19 14.75 8.11 21.10
CA ARG A 19 14.71 8.99 19.91
C ARG A 19 13.80 10.19 20.11
N PHE A 20 12.58 9.96 20.59
CA PHE A 20 11.58 11.03 20.76
C PHE A 20 11.84 11.93 21.98
N ALA A 21 12.72 11.52 22.90
CA ALA A 21 13.19 12.39 23.98
C ALA A 21 14.22 13.44 23.50
N ASP A 22 14.84 13.23 22.33
CA ASP A 22 15.77 14.20 21.74
C ASP A 22 15.02 15.39 21.15
N LYS A 23 15.38 16.61 21.56
CA LYS A 23 14.80 17.87 21.07
C LYS A 23 15.04 18.12 19.57
N SER A 24 16.00 17.43 18.96
CA SER A 24 16.29 17.49 17.53
C SER A 24 15.34 16.64 16.69
N CYS A 25 14.64 15.67 17.28
CA CYS A 25 13.64 14.87 16.60
C CYS A 25 12.44 15.74 16.19
N ARG A 26 12.19 15.82 14.88
CA ARG A 26 11.10 16.60 14.27
C ARG A 26 10.27 15.71 13.34
N PRO A 27 9.44 14.81 13.90
CA PRO A 27 8.59 13.91 13.12
C PRO A 27 7.73 14.58 12.05
N PRO A 28 7.15 15.80 12.28
CA PRO A 28 6.35 16.48 11.27
C PRO A 28 7.08 16.77 9.94
N LEU A 29 8.42 16.72 9.92
CA LEU A 29 9.18 16.89 8.69
C LEU A 29 8.89 15.78 7.66
N ALA A 30 8.49 14.59 8.10
CA ALA A 30 8.14 13.49 7.18
C ALA A 30 6.90 13.78 6.33
N ALA A 31 6.02 14.71 6.73
CA ALA A 31 4.86 15.10 5.93
C ALA A 31 5.23 15.96 4.71
N PHE A 32 6.44 16.54 4.69
CA PHE A 32 6.90 17.39 3.60
C PHE A 32 7.73 16.65 2.56
N TYR A 33 8.47 15.62 2.99
CA TYR A 33 9.32 14.83 2.11
C TYR A 33 9.68 13.49 2.76
N PRO A 34 9.69 12.36 2.02
CA PRO A 34 10.00 11.05 2.58
C PRO A 34 11.38 11.04 3.25
N GLY A 35 11.47 10.52 4.47
CA GLY A 35 12.73 10.35 5.19
C GLY A 35 13.27 11.56 5.96
N LEU A 36 12.74 12.78 5.76
CA LEU A 36 13.24 13.96 6.51
C LEU A 36 12.97 13.86 8.01
N GLY A 37 11.80 13.35 8.40
CA GLY A 37 11.50 13.07 9.81
C GLY A 37 12.43 12.01 10.39
N HIS A 38 12.74 10.94 9.66
CA HIS A 38 13.68 9.89 10.07
C HIS A 38 15.09 10.45 10.30
N LEU A 39 15.59 11.27 9.38
CA LEU A 39 16.88 11.95 9.53
C LEU A 39 16.91 12.79 10.82
N SER A 40 15.84 13.52 11.10
CA SER A 40 15.76 14.36 12.30
C SER A 40 15.68 13.55 13.60
N CYS A 41 15.08 12.36 13.57
CA CYS A 41 14.86 11.51 14.75
C CYS A 41 15.94 10.43 14.92
N GLY A 42 17.16 10.66 14.41
CA GLY A 42 18.28 9.76 14.65
C GLY A 42 18.23 8.44 13.88
N ARG A 43 17.49 8.38 12.76
CA ARG A 43 17.37 7.22 11.86
C ARG A 43 18.00 7.50 10.48
N PRO A 44 19.33 7.74 10.41
CA PRO A 44 19.94 8.30 9.20
C PRO A 44 20.05 7.34 8.02
N SER A 45 20.17 6.03 8.25
CA SER A 45 20.20 5.02 7.19
C SER A 45 18.85 4.97 6.46
N GLU A 46 17.77 4.82 7.23
CA GLU A 46 16.41 4.75 6.71
C GLU A 46 16.00 6.08 6.09
N GLY A 47 16.31 7.20 6.75
CA GLY A 47 16.04 8.53 6.22
C GLY A 47 16.74 8.80 4.89
N LYS A 48 18.01 8.41 4.72
CA LYS A 48 18.72 8.56 3.45
C LYS A 48 18.13 7.67 2.35
N ALA A 49 17.74 6.45 2.68
CA ALA A 49 17.11 5.54 1.72
C ALA A 49 15.79 6.11 1.22
N LEU A 50 14.93 6.59 2.12
CA LEU A 50 13.65 7.21 1.80
C LEU A 50 13.80 8.50 1.00
N VAL A 51 14.73 9.39 1.39
CA VAL A 51 15.02 10.61 0.62
C VAL A 51 15.47 10.27 -0.79
N SER A 52 16.33 9.26 -0.94
CA SER A 52 16.85 8.84 -2.25
C SER A 52 15.74 8.26 -3.12
N ALA A 53 14.92 7.36 -2.57
CA ALA A 53 13.78 6.78 -3.29
C ALA A 53 12.77 7.87 -3.71
N GLY A 54 12.38 8.76 -2.79
CA GLY A 54 11.48 9.86 -3.11
C GLY A 54 12.07 10.84 -4.13
N THR A 55 13.40 11.04 -4.13
CA THR A 55 14.07 11.87 -5.17
C THR A 55 13.95 11.21 -6.53
N VAL A 56 14.20 9.91 -6.63
CA VAL A 56 14.13 9.15 -7.89
C VAL A 56 12.71 9.15 -8.43
N GLU A 57 11.72 8.92 -7.59
CA GLU A 57 10.29 8.89 -7.97
C GLU A 57 9.80 10.26 -8.43
N LEU A 58 10.11 11.32 -7.67
CA LEU A 58 9.73 12.69 -8.05
C LEU A 58 10.43 13.14 -9.34
N ALA A 59 11.73 12.83 -9.50
CA ALA A 59 12.46 13.10 -10.73
C ALA A 59 11.90 12.30 -11.92
N GLY A 60 11.53 11.04 -11.71
CA GLY A 60 10.85 10.21 -12.70
C GLY A 60 9.52 10.82 -13.14
N ALA A 61 8.71 11.28 -12.19
CA ALA A 61 7.44 11.96 -12.45
C ALA A 61 7.64 13.23 -13.28
N LEU A 62 8.61 14.08 -12.90
CA LEU A 62 8.95 15.29 -13.65
C LEU A 62 9.44 14.97 -15.08
N ALA A 63 10.34 14.00 -15.23
CA ALA A 63 10.85 13.58 -16.52
C ALA A 63 9.73 13.04 -17.42
N GLY A 64 8.83 12.23 -16.87
CA GLY A 64 7.63 11.75 -17.55
C GLY A 64 6.69 12.88 -17.97
N ALA A 65 6.47 13.86 -17.08
CA ALA A 65 5.63 15.01 -17.36
C ALA A 65 6.20 15.90 -18.47
N ILE A 66 7.52 16.15 -18.46
CA ILE A 66 8.22 16.94 -19.48
C ILE A 66 8.23 16.20 -20.82
N GLY A 67 8.53 14.89 -20.82
CA GLY A 67 8.70 14.12 -22.04
C GLY A 67 7.40 13.67 -22.70
N ARG A 68 6.35 13.41 -21.92
CA ARG A 68 5.10 12.78 -22.40
C ARG A 68 3.82 13.46 -21.90
N GLY A 69 3.95 14.57 -21.18
CA GLY A 69 2.84 15.31 -20.60
C GLY A 69 2.46 14.82 -19.19
N PRO A 70 1.90 15.70 -18.34
CA PRO A 70 1.61 15.41 -16.95
C PRO A 70 0.52 14.34 -16.74
N GLY A 71 -0.33 14.12 -17.75
CA GLY A 71 -1.37 13.08 -17.71
C GLY A 71 -0.90 11.69 -18.14
N SER A 72 0.37 11.53 -18.53
CA SER A 72 0.89 10.25 -19.02
C SER A 72 1.19 9.28 -17.87
N ALA A 73 1.08 7.97 -18.12
CA ALA A 73 1.49 6.94 -17.16
C ALA A 73 2.95 7.10 -16.71
N ALA A 74 3.82 7.61 -17.60
CA ALA A 74 5.23 7.89 -17.30
C ALA A 74 5.41 8.99 -16.23
N ALA A 75 4.46 9.92 -16.13
CA ALA A 75 4.44 10.95 -15.10
C ALA A 75 3.70 10.49 -13.84
N GLN A 76 2.56 9.82 -14.02
CA GLN A 76 1.64 9.50 -12.93
C GLN A 76 2.09 8.33 -12.06
N LEU A 77 2.70 7.28 -12.62
CA LEU A 77 3.14 6.13 -11.82
C LEU A 77 4.24 6.50 -10.82
N PRO A 78 5.32 7.21 -11.20
CA PRO A 78 6.33 7.62 -10.22
C PRO A 78 5.78 8.64 -9.23
N LEU A 79 4.81 9.48 -9.62
CA LEU A 79 4.17 10.42 -8.70
C LEU A 79 3.30 9.70 -7.66
N LEU A 80 2.62 8.63 -8.07
CA LEU A 80 1.86 7.78 -7.16
C LEU A 80 2.80 7.08 -6.17
N ALA A 81 3.88 6.45 -6.66
CA ALA A 81 4.90 5.86 -5.81
C ALA A 81 5.48 6.88 -4.80
N TYR A 82 5.83 8.09 -5.25
CA TYR A 82 6.26 9.16 -4.36
C TYR A 82 5.23 9.50 -3.27
N SER A 83 3.95 9.57 -3.63
CA SER A 83 2.86 9.81 -2.69
C SER A 83 2.76 8.69 -1.65
N ASP A 84 2.83 7.43 -2.10
CA ASP A 84 2.77 6.26 -1.22
C ASP A 84 3.97 6.20 -0.29
N LEU A 85 5.17 6.51 -0.79
CA LEU A 85 6.39 6.59 0.01
C LEU A 85 6.32 7.69 1.07
N LEU A 86 5.73 8.84 0.73
CA LEU A 86 5.52 9.96 1.66
C LEU A 86 4.55 9.57 2.78
N VAL A 87 3.45 8.92 2.42
CA VAL A 87 2.46 8.39 3.37
C VAL A 87 3.11 7.34 4.26
N ALA A 88 3.83 6.38 3.67
CA ALA A 88 4.55 5.34 4.39
C ALA A 88 5.57 5.92 5.38
N SER A 89 6.39 6.87 4.93
CA SER A 89 7.35 7.58 5.77
C SER A 89 6.67 8.31 6.94
N THR A 90 5.54 8.94 6.69
CA THR A 90 4.80 9.68 7.72
C THR A 90 4.22 8.74 8.76
N PHE A 91 3.55 7.68 8.33
CA PHE A 91 2.92 6.72 9.25
C PHE A 91 3.93 5.86 10.01
N ASP A 92 5.10 5.56 9.45
CA ASP A 92 6.17 4.89 10.19
C ASP A 92 6.61 5.72 11.40
N LEU A 93 6.73 7.05 11.29
CA LEU A 93 7.07 7.91 12.43
C LEU A 93 5.91 8.11 13.42
N ILE A 94 4.66 8.11 12.94
CA ILE A 94 3.50 8.09 13.84
C ILE A 94 3.49 6.78 14.64
N LEU A 95 3.79 5.64 14.02
CA LEU A 95 3.90 4.37 14.72
C LEU A 95 5.10 4.35 15.66
N ASP A 96 6.24 4.94 15.28
CA ASP A 96 7.40 5.06 16.17
C ASP A 96 7.11 5.94 17.40
N SER A 97 6.31 7.00 17.25
CA SER A 97 5.85 7.80 18.39
C SER A 97 4.92 6.98 19.31
N GLN A 98 4.01 6.18 18.74
CA GLN A 98 3.15 5.30 19.52
C GLN A 98 3.93 4.18 20.24
N ARG A 99 5.06 3.71 19.67
CA ARG A 99 6.00 2.80 20.34
C ARG A 99 6.72 3.50 21.49
N ALA A 100 7.16 4.74 21.30
CA ALA A 100 7.77 5.56 22.36
C ALA A 100 6.82 5.74 23.55
N GLU A 101 5.52 5.93 23.27
CA GLU A 101 4.45 6.00 24.27
C GLU A 101 4.01 4.64 24.83
N ARG A 102 4.54 3.54 24.27
CA ARG A 102 4.24 2.15 24.68
C ARG A 102 2.76 1.80 24.61
N LEU A 103 2.07 2.35 23.62
CA LEU A 103 0.66 2.09 23.42
C LEU A 103 0.45 0.61 23.03
N VAL A 104 -0.54 -0.03 23.65
CA VAL A 104 -0.95 -1.40 23.26
C VAL A 104 -1.44 -1.43 21.81
N TYR A 105 -1.36 -2.61 21.20
CA TYR A 105 -1.72 -2.85 19.79
C TYR A 105 -0.85 -2.10 18.77
N THR A 106 0.27 -1.49 19.18
CA THR A 106 1.17 -0.80 18.25
C THR A 106 2.07 -1.80 17.53
N PRO A 107 2.03 -1.89 16.18
CA PRO A 107 2.89 -2.75 15.39
C PRO A 107 4.37 -2.55 15.68
N GLN A 108 5.15 -3.62 15.59
CA GLN A 108 6.58 -3.58 15.91
C GLN A 108 7.46 -3.59 14.68
N GLU A 109 6.94 -4.00 13.51
CA GLU A 109 7.71 -4.04 12.25
C GLU A 109 8.17 -2.65 11.80
N ASP A 110 9.39 -2.56 11.24
CA ASP A 110 9.87 -1.33 10.60
C ASP A 110 9.52 -1.35 9.12
N LEU A 111 9.72 -0.21 8.47
CA LEU A 111 9.40 -0.06 7.07
C LEU A 111 10.13 -1.07 6.14
N PRO A 112 11.44 -1.35 6.31
CA PRO A 112 12.10 -2.39 5.53
C PRO A 112 11.47 -3.78 5.71
N ALA A 113 11.11 -4.17 6.94
CA ALA A 113 10.44 -5.45 7.18
C ALA A 113 9.05 -5.49 6.54
N LEU A 114 8.32 -4.36 6.49
CA LEU A 114 7.03 -4.28 5.79
C LEU A 114 7.19 -4.39 4.28
N PHE A 115 8.17 -3.72 3.67
CA PHE A 115 8.44 -3.87 2.24
C PHE A 115 8.90 -5.29 1.85
N ALA A 116 9.57 -6.00 2.76
CA ALA A 116 9.98 -7.37 2.56
C ALA A 116 8.88 -8.40 2.87
N ALA A 117 7.85 -8.03 3.65
CA ALA A 117 6.82 -8.94 4.14
C ALA A 117 6.12 -9.77 3.04
N PRO A 118 5.83 -9.23 1.83
CA PRO A 118 5.22 -10.04 0.77
C PRO A 118 6.11 -11.17 0.24
N PHE A 119 7.42 -11.10 0.49
CA PHE A 119 8.39 -12.09 0.03
C PHE A 119 8.97 -12.93 1.16
N ASP A 120 8.63 -12.63 2.40
CA ASP A 120 9.12 -13.36 3.58
C ASP A 120 8.45 -14.75 3.66
N PRO A 121 9.22 -15.85 3.56
CA PRO A 121 8.67 -17.21 3.68
C PRO A 121 7.95 -17.46 5.00
N HIS A 122 8.31 -16.78 6.09
CA HIS A 122 7.64 -16.92 7.38
C HIS A 122 6.24 -16.30 7.37
N VAL A 123 6.05 -15.22 6.62
CA VAL A 123 4.74 -14.58 6.42
C VAL A 123 3.91 -15.43 5.46
N LEU A 124 4.50 -15.83 4.32
CA LEU A 124 3.83 -16.61 3.28
C LEU A 124 3.45 -18.03 3.72
N ARG A 125 4.06 -18.60 4.76
CA ARG A 125 3.64 -19.91 5.29
C ARG A 125 2.34 -19.85 6.09
N ASP A 126 1.87 -18.67 6.46
CA ASP A 126 0.65 -18.53 7.24
C ASP A 126 -0.60 -18.77 6.37
N PRO A 127 -1.49 -19.70 6.75
CA PRO A 127 -2.72 -19.96 5.99
C PRO A 127 -3.63 -18.74 5.83
N LEU A 128 -3.61 -17.79 6.78
CA LEU A 128 -4.35 -16.53 6.67
C LEU A 128 -3.83 -15.66 5.52
N VAL A 129 -2.55 -15.79 5.15
CA VAL A 129 -2.00 -15.03 4.03
C VAL A 129 -2.46 -15.65 2.71
N TRP A 130 -2.28 -16.95 2.50
CA TRP A 130 -2.74 -17.60 1.26
C TRP A 130 -4.27 -17.61 1.10
N GLY A 131 -5.01 -17.87 2.18
CA GLY A 131 -6.47 -17.77 2.16
C GLY A 131 -6.94 -16.36 1.83
N GLY A 132 -6.19 -15.36 2.29
CA GLY A 132 -6.40 -13.96 1.94
C GLY A 132 -6.18 -13.71 0.47
N ILE A 133 -4.97 -13.99 -0.03
CA ILE A 133 -4.58 -13.78 -1.42
C ILE A 133 -5.56 -14.47 -2.38
N ALA A 134 -5.85 -15.76 -2.17
CA ALA A 134 -6.74 -16.51 -3.04
C ALA A 134 -8.19 -15.99 -2.95
N GLY A 135 -8.67 -15.71 -1.74
CA GLY A 135 -10.03 -15.24 -1.51
C GLY A 135 -10.29 -13.85 -2.07
N THR A 136 -9.37 -12.90 -1.82
CA THR A 136 -9.49 -11.52 -2.30
C THR A 136 -9.29 -11.44 -3.80
N LEU A 137 -8.37 -12.22 -4.38
CA LEU A 137 -8.20 -12.31 -5.82
C LEU A 137 -9.45 -12.86 -6.50
N ALA A 138 -9.99 -13.98 -6.03
CA ALA A 138 -11.19 -14.58 -6.61
C ALA A 138 -12.40 -13.63 -6.51
N ALA A 139 -12.58 -12.98 -5.36
CA ALA A 139 -13.64 -12.01 -5.15
C ALA A 139 -13.43 -10.75 -6.01
N GLY A 140 -12.21 -10.24 -6.14
CA GLY A 140 -11.86 -9.11 -7.00
C GLY A 140 -12.18 -9.40 -8.46
N LEU A 141 -11.72 -10.55 -8.98
CA LEU A 141 -12.03 -10.98 -10.35
C LEU A 141 -13.54 -11.15 -10.58
N LEU A 142 -14.28 -11.66 -9.60
CA LEU A 142 -15.74 -11.78 -9.67
C LEU A 142 -16.41 -10.40 -9.72
N VAL A 143 -15.98 -9.46 -8.89
CA VAL A 143 -16.51 -8.10 -8.85
C VAL A 143 -16.20 -7.36 -10.14
N SER A 144 -14.97 -7.40 -10.63
CA SER A 144 -14.59 -6.86 -11.94
C SER A 144 -15.44 -7.46 -13.05
N ARG A 145 -15.70 -8.78 -13.01
CA ARG A 145 -16.60 -9.43 -13.97
C ARG A 145 -18.03 -8.88 -13.95
N VAL A 146 -18.55 -8.53 -12.78
CA VAL A 146 -19.90 -7.96 -12.63
C VAL A 146 -19.95 -6.50 -13.07
N ILE A 147 -18.88 -5.73 -12.82
CA ILE A 147 -18.84 -4.29 -13.11
C ILE A 147 -18.50 -4.03 -14.58
N ASP A 148 -17.38 -4.59 -15.04
CA ASP A 148 -16.73 -4.34 -16.33
C ASP A 148 -17.02 -5.41 -17.39
N GLY A 149 -17.51 -6.57 -16.97
CA GLY A 149 -17.75 -7.70 -17.87
C GLY A 149 -16.56 -8.67 -17.95
N PRO A 150 -16.51 -9.58 -18.94
CA PRO A 150 -15.45 -10.58 -19.01
C PRO A 150 -14.07 -9.93 -19.13
N LEU A 151 -13.06 -10.57 -18.54
CA LEU A 151 -11.65 -10.18 -18.72
C LEU A 151 -11.36 -10.06 -20.22
N ASN A 152 -10.80 -8.92 -20.62
CA ASN A 152 -10.32 -8.76 -21.98
C ASN A 152 -9.07 -9.63 -22.16
N THR A 153 -9.12 -10.58 -23.08
CA THR A 153 -8.00 -11.46 -23.44
C THR A 153 -7.58 -11.29 -24.90
N ASP A 154 -8.11 -10.29 -25.60
CA ASP A 154 -7.84 -10.05 -27.03
C ASP A 154 -6.36 -9.68 -27.28
N GLY A 155 -5.67 -9.21 -26.24
CA GLY A 155 -4.26 -8.82 -26.25
C GLY A 155 -3.29 -9.90 -25.78
N LEU A 156 -3.76 -11.09 -25.39
CA LEU A 156 -2.92 -12.12 -24.79
C LEU A 156 -1.79 -12.54 -25.74
N GLY A 157 -0.55 -12.52 -25.23
CA GLY A 157 0.64 -12.88 -26.01
C GLY A 157 1.11 -11.81 -27.00
N GLN A 158 0.55 -10.59 -26.93
CA GLN A 158 1.05 -9.46 -27.72
C GLN A 158 2.18 -8.73 -27.00
N GLU A 159 3.02 -8.06 -27.80
CA GLU A 159 4.09 -7.21 -27.30
C GLU A 159 3.57 -6.09 -26.39
N PRO A 160 4.08 -5.98 -25.15
CA PRO A 160 3.66 -4.97 -24.21
C PRO A 160 4.06 -3.57 -24.64
N VAL A 161 3.23 -2.60 -24.28
CA VAL A 161 3.53 -1.19 -24.42
C VAL A 161 3.73 -0.63 -23.02
N ILE A 162 4.92 -0.10 -22.74
CA ILE A 162 5.25 0.51 -21.45
C ILE A 162 5.65 1.95 -21.72
N PHE A 163 4.95 2.90 -21.08
CA PHE A 163 5.16 4.33 -21.29
C PHE A 163 5.11 4.74 -22.79
N GLY A 164 4.19 4.15 -23.55
CA GLY A 164 4.03 4.40 -24.98
C GLY A 164 5.11 3.79 -25.88
N ALA A 165 6.07 3.04 -25.33
CA ALA A 165 7.07 2.32 -26.11
C ALA A 165 6.71 0.83 -26.19
N ARG A 166 6.61 0.29 -27.41
CA ARG A 166 6.48 -1.15 -27.60
C ARG A 166 7.78 -1.82 -27.21
N MET A 167 7.70 -2.86 -26.39
CA MET A 167 8.84 -3.63 -25.92
C MET A 167 8.68 -5.09 -26.30
N HIS A 168 9.81 -5.74 -26.54
CA HIS A 168 9.84 -7.18 -26.72
C HIS A 168 9.37 -7.88 -25.45
N ASP A 169 8.61 -8.98 -25.58
CA ASP A 169 7.97 -9.70 -24.46
C ASP A 169 8.93 -10.05 -23.33
N ALA A 170 10.11 -10.59 -23.70
CA ALA A 170 11.15 -11.01 -22.76
C ALA A 170 11.69 -9.87 -21.88
N VAL A 171 11.44 -8.61 -22.23
CA VAL A 171 11.86 -7.43 -21.46
C VAL A 171 10.65 -6.72 -20.86
N GLY A 172 9.59 -6.54 -21.65
CA GLY A 172 8.44 -5.75 -21.23
C GLY A 172 7.65 -6.37 -20.07
N TYR A 173 7.34 -7.68 -20.11
CA TYR A 173 6.62 -8.32 -19.01
C TYR A 173 7.42 -8.30 -17.69
N PRO A 174 8.71 -8.67 -17.67
CA PRO A 174 9.53 -8.53 -16.46
C PRO A 174 9.63 -7.08 -15.96
N LEU A 175 9.73 -6.10 -16.87
CA LEU A 175 9.77 -4.69 -16.49
C LEU A 175 8.45 -4.23 -15.86
N ALA A 176 7.31 -4.60 -16.45
CA ALA A 176 6.00 -4.31 -15.89
C ALA A 176 5.85 -4.95 -14.49
N GLY A 177 6.28 -6.20 -14.32
CA GLY A 177 6.30 -6.87 -13.02
C GLY A 177 7.20 -6.17 -12.01
N ALA A 178 8.37 -5.67 -12.42
CA ALA A 178 9.27 -4.92 -11.55
C ALA A 178 8.68 -3.57 -11.13
N LEU A 179 8.07 -2.83 -12.07
CA LEU A 179 7.39 -1.56 -11.81
C LEU A 179 6.19 -1.76 -10.87
N GLY A 180 5.35 -2.76 -11.15
CA GLY A 180 4.22 -3.11 -10.29
C GLY A 180 4.68 -3.53 -8.90
N THR A 181 5.73 -4.35 -8.79
CA THR A 181 6.31 -4.73 -7.50
C THR A 181 6.77 -3.50 -6.73
N ALA A 182 7.55 -2.62 -7.35
CA ALA A 182 8.08 -1.43 -6.69
C ALA A 182 6.98 -0.47 -6.20
N LEU A 183 5.89 -0.35 -6.97
CA LEU A 183 4.73 0.46 -6.60
C LEU A 183 3.93 -0.20 -5.45
N PHE A 184 3.49 -1.44 -5.64
CA PHE A 184 2.53 -2.06 -4.73
C PHE A 184 3.11 -2.40 -3.36
N VAL A 185 4.43 -2.60 -3.23
CA VAL A 185 5.02 -2.75 -1.88
C VAL A 185 4.89 -1.46 -1.06
N GLN A 186 4.96 -0.30 -1.72
CA GLN A 186 4.82 0.99 -1.06
C GLN A 186 3.36 1.27 -0.70
N VAL A 187 2.44 1.07 -1.64
CA VAL A 187 0.98 1.18 -1.43
C VAL A 187 0.56 0.31 -0.25
N ALA A 188 0.88 -1.00 -0.29
CA ALA A 188 0.46 -1.93 0.74
C ALA A 188 1.01 -1.55 2.11
N ALA A 189 2.29 -1.19 2.22
CA ALA A 189 2.85 -0.76 3.49
C ALA A 189 2.21 0.54 3.99
N ALA A 190 2.09 1.56 3.12
CA ALA A 190 1.52 2.86 3.45
C ALA A 190 0.10 2.73 4.00
N GLU A 191 -0.77 2.04 3.27
CA GLU A 191 -2.16 1.86 3.64
C GLU A 191 -2.32 1.00 4.89
N GLU A 192 -1.61 -0.12 5.00
CA GLU A 192 -1.73 -0.97 6.19
C GLU A 192 -1.21 -0.27 7.46
N MET A 193 -0.13 0.52 7.37
CA MET A 193 0.31 1.33 8.51
C MET A 193 -0.74 2.36 8.91
N ALA A 194 -1.38 3.03 7.95
CA ALA A 194 -2.41 4.02 8.22
C ALA A 194 -3.67 3.38 8.83
N PHE A 195 -4.27 2.42 8.13
CA PHE A 195 -5.58 1.89 8.49
C PHE A 195 -5.50 0.85 9.60
N ARG A 196 -4.49 -0.04 9.60
CA ARG A 196 -4.40 -1.13 10.59
C ARG A 196 -3.51 -0.69 11.74
N GLY A 197 -2.34 -0.16 11.41
CA GLY A 197 -1.37 0.30 12.40
C GLY A 197 -1.92 1.43 13.25
N VAL A 198 -2.39 2.52 12.64
CA VAL A 198 -2.82 3.72 13.35
C VAL A 198 -4.32 3.71 13.67
N LEU A 199 -5.19 3.62 12.67
CA LEU A 199 -6.63 3.78 12.88
C LEU A 199 -7.25 2.61 13.66
N GLN A 200 -7.06 1.37 13.19
CA GLN A 200 -7.62 0.18 13.84
C GLN A 200 -7.08 0.02 15.26
N SER A 201 -5.76 0.17 15.47
CA SER A 201 -5.17 0.11 16.82
C SER A 201 -5.64 1.25 17.71
N GLY A 202 -5.74 2.47 17.16
CA GLY A 202 -6.23 3.64 17.89
C GLY A 202 -7.66 3.46 18.41
N TRP A 203 -8.58 3.04 17.54
CA TRP A 203 -9.95 2.73 17.94
C TRP A 203 -10.07 1.46 18.78
N ALA A 204 -9.19 0.47 18.60
CA ALA A 204 -9.13 -0.69 19.48
C ALA A 204 -8.80 -0.29 20.92
N ARG A 205 -7.90 0.68 21.11
CA ARG A 205 -7.54 1.21 22.43
C ARG A 205 -8.69 1.96 23.11
N THR A 206 -9.48 2.73 22.35
CA THR A 206 -10.50 3.61 22.93
C THR A 206 -11.89 2.98 23.00
N SER A 207 -12.23 2.09 22.06
CA SER A 207 -13.58 1.53 21.88
C SER A 207 -13.62 0.00 21.85
N GLY A 208 -12.47 -0.66 22.03
CA GLY A 208 -12.33 -2.10 21.97
C GLY A 208 -12.04 -2.64 20.56
N GLU A 209 -11.43 -3.81 20.51
CA GLU A 209 -10.87 -4.38 19.27
C GLU A 209 -11.91 -4.54 18.15
N THR A 210 -13.14 -4.95 18.46
CA THR A 210 -14.22 -5.14 17.48
C THR A 210 -14.66 -3.82 16.86
N ALA A 211 -14.85 -2.78 17.68
CA ALA A 211 -15.18 -1.45 17.18
C ALA A 211 -14.04 -0.89 16.33
N GLY A 212 -12.78 -1.08 16.77
CA GLY A 212 -11.61 -0.66 16.00
C GLY A 212 -11.53 -1.32 14.63
N TRP A 213 -11.78 -2.63 14.54
CA TRP A 213 -11.87 -3.35 13.27
C TRP A 213 -12.99 -2.81 12.36
N VAL A 214 -14.20 -2.62 12.90
CA VAL A 214 -15.34 -2.11 12.12
C VAL A 214 -15.07 -0.71 11.59
N TYR A 215 -14.63 0.22 12.43
CA TYR A 215 -14.38 1.60 12.03
C TYR A 215 -13.24 1.71 11.02
N ALA A 216 -12.13 0.98 11.21
CA ALA A 216 -11.04 0.95 10.24
C ALA A 216 -11.48 0.40 8.88
N SER A 217 -12.30 -0.66 8.86
CA SER A 217 -12.82 -1.24 7.63
C SER A 217 -13.73 -0.26 6.86
N LEU A 218 -14.64 0.41 7.58
CA LEU A 218 -15.53 1.42 6.99
C LEU A 218 -14.76 2.63 6.48
N SER A 219 -13.78 3.11 7.25
CA SER A 219 -12.91 4.22 6.82
C SER A 219 -12.07 3.86 5.59
N PHE A 220 -11.59 2.62 5.50
CA PHE A 220 -10.87 2.11 4.32
C PHE A 220 -11.72 2.24 3.06
N GLY A 221 -12.95 1.72 3.09
CA GLY A 221 -13.88 1.86 1.96
C GLY A 221 -14.27 3.32 1.66
N LEU A 222 -14.49 4.14 2.70
CA LEU A 222 -14.87 5.53 2.53
C LEU A 222 -13.75 6.36 1.87
N VAL A 223 -12.49 6.15 2.26
CA VAL A 223 -11.35 6.82 1.62
C VAL A 223 -11.28 6.43 0.15
N HIS A 224 -11.49 5.15 -0.18
CA HIS A 224 -11.51 4.71 -1.57
C HIS A 224 -12.70 5.26 -2.36
N ALA A 225 -13.82 5.60 -1.71
CA ALA A 225 -14.90 6.32 -2.38
C ALA A 225 -14.46 7.71 -2.90
N SER A 226 -13.38 8.28 -2.37
CA SER A 226 -12.79 9.53 -2.89
C SER A 226 -12.17 9.38 -4.28
N ASN A 227 -11.98 8.15 -4.79
CA ASN A 227 -11.54 7.91 -6.17
C ASN A 227 -12.61 8.25 -7.22
N LEU A 228 -13.86 8.48 -6.81
CA LEU A 228 -15.00 8.75 -7.69
C LEU A 228 -14.75 9.78 -8.81
N PRO A 229 -14.01 10.89 -8.59
CA PRO A 229 -13.68 11.86 -9.64
C PRO A 229 -12.87 11.25 -10.79
N PHE A 230 -12.07 10.21 -10.52
CA PHE A 230 -11.22 9.52 -11.49
C PHE A 230 -11.94 8.36 -12.21
N ILE A 231 -13.16 8.04 -11.78
CA ILE A 231 -14.00 7.02 -12.41
C ILE A 231 -14.83 7.64 -13.54
N GLU A 232 -14.92 6.93 -14.67
CA GLU A 232 -15.80 7.28 -15.79
C GLU A 232 -17.24 7.48 -15.32
N ARG A 233 -17.90 8.55 -15.80
CA ARG A 233 -19.23 8.94 -15.29
C ARG A 233 -20.27 7.81 -15.32
N GLY A 234 -20.24 6.96 -16.35
CA GLY A 234 -21.17 5.83 -16.49
C GLY A 234 -20.91 4.67 -15.52
N ALA A 235 -19.68 4.53 -15.02
CA ALA A 235 -19.28 3.46 -14.10
C ALA A 235 -19.40 3.87 -12.62
N ARG A 236 -19.48 5.17 -12.31
CA ARG A 236 -19.50 5.72 -10.94
C ARG A 236 -20.51 5.04 -9.99
N LEU A 237 -21.74 4.79 -10.45
CA LEU A 237 -22.75 4.17 -9.59
C LEU A 237 -22.41 2.70 -9.28
N LYS A 238 -21.90 1.97 -10.27
CA LYS A 238 -21.42 0.59 -10.07
C LYS A 238 -20.21 0.56 -9.14
N TYR A 239 -19.27 1.48 -9.32
CA TYR A 239 -18.11 1.64 -8.44
C TYR A 239 -18.55 1.86 -6.97
N LEU A 240 -19.50 2.78 -6.72
CA LEU A 240 -20.00 3.03 -5.37
C LEU A 240 -20.74 1.82 -4.76
N TYR A 241 -21.58 1.15 -5.54
CA TYR A 241 -22.41 0.06 -5.02
C TYR A 241 -21.66 -1.27 -4.90
N ALA A 242 -20.75 -1.58 -5.81
CA ALA A 242 -20.02 -2.85 -5.86
C ALA A 242 -18.55 -2.70 -5.48
N GLY A 243 -17.83 -1.76 -6.11
CA GLY A 243 -16.40 -1.53 -5.88
C GLY A 243 -16.09 -1.12 -4.43
N VAL A 244 -16.67 -0.02 -3.95
CA VAL A 244 -16.46 0.47 -2.57
C VAL A 244 -16.88 -0.57 -1.52
N ARG A 245 -17.94 -1.33 -1.77
CA ARG A 245 -18.37 -2.41 -0.87
C ARG A 245 -17.35 -3.54 -0.84
N PHE A 246 -16.88 -3.98 -2.01
CA PHE A 246 -15.82 -4.97 -2.10
C PHE A 246 -14.55 -4.49 -1.39
N ILE A 247 -14.12 -3.25 -1.63
CA ILE A 247 -12.96 -2.64 -0.96
C ILE A 247 -13.16 -2.60 0.55
N THR A 248 -14.36 -2.29 1.04
CA THR A 248 -14.67 -2.33 2.49
C THR A 248 -14.52 -3.74 3.05
N LEU A 249 -14.98 -4.77 2.31
CA LEU A 249 -14.88 -6.17 2.72
C LEU A 249 -13.43 -6.67 2.66
N LEU A 250 -12.68 -6.34 1.62
CA LEU A 250 -11.23 -6.54 1.54
C LEU A 250 -10.56 -5.89 2.75
N GLY A 251 -10.93 -4.64 3.03
CA GLY A 251 -10.37 -3.90 4.15
C GLY A 251 -10.65 -4.56 5.50
N SER A 252 -11.86 -5.13 5.62
CA SER A 252 -12.30 -5.92 6.77
C SER A 252 -11.52 -7.22 6.92
N TYR A 253 -11.25 -7.93 5.83
CA TYR A 253 -10.38 -9.11 5.85
C TYR A 253 -8.97 -8.77 6.34
N LEU A 254 -8.36 -7.73 5.77
CA LEU A 254 -7.03 -7.27 6.17
C LEU A 254 -7.00 -6.88 7.66
N GLY A 255 -8.06 -6.23 8.15
CA GLY A 255 -8.21 -5.91 9.57
C GLY A 255 -8.35 -7.14 10.48
N LEU A 256 -9.00 -8.21 10.03
CA LEU A 256 -9.04 -9.50 10.75
C LEU A 256 -7.68 -10.20 10.70
N ALA A 257 -7.02 -10.22 9.55
CA ALA A 257 -5.68 -10.78 9.40
C ALA A 257 -4.66 -10.08 10.31
N TYR A 258 -4.78 -8.76 10.45
CA TYR A 258 -4.03 -7.96 11.40
C TYR A 258 -4.33 -8.37 12.85
N ARG A 259 -5.60 -8.39 13.26
CA ARG A 259 -6.02 -8.73 14.63
C ARG A 259 -5.62 -10.16 15.02
N TYR A 260 -6.03 -11.16 14.22
CA TYR A 260 -5.70 -12.57 14.46
C TYR A 260 -4.22 -12.90 14.22
N GLY A 261 -3.53 -12.04 13.47
CA GLY A 261 -2.07 -12.06 13.35
C GLY A 261 -1.33 -11.53 14.58
N GLY A 262 -2.05 -11.16 15.65
CA GLY A 262 -1.47 -10.55 16.84
C GLY A 262 -0.97 -9.14 16.54
N TYR A 263 -1.77 -8.34 15.84
CA TYR A 263 -1.50 -6.95 15.45
C TYR A 263 -0.14 -6.74 14.77
N ARG A 264 0.25 -7.74 13.96
CA ARG A 264 1.42 -7.69 13.08
C ARG A 264 1.01 -7.21 11.69
N LEU A 265 1.62 -6.15 11.21
CA LEU A 265 1.33 -5.57 9.89
C LEU A 265 1.85 -6.42 8.73
N SER A 266 2.84 -7.27 8.97
CA SER A 266 3.42 -8.14 7.94
C SER A 266 2.39 -8.97 7.16
N LYS A 267 1.40 -9.55 7.86
CA LYS A 267 0.36 -10.39 7.21
C LYS A 267 -0.57 -9.58 6.29
N PRO A 268 -1.26 -8.53 6.75
CA PRO A 268 -2.12 -7.75 5.86
C PRO A 268 -1.33 -7.07 4.74
N VAL A 269 -0.09 -6.62 4.98
CA VAL A 269 0.76 -6.05 3.91
C VAL A 269 1.03 -7.07 2.81
N ALA A 270 1.36 -8.32 3.18
CA ALA A 270 1.57 -9.38 2.19
C ALA A 270 0.30 -9.69 1.38
N VAL A 271 -0.86 -9.78 2.03
CA VAL A 271 -2.14 -10.03 1.35
C VAL A 271 -2.49 -8.88 0.41
N HIS A 272 -2.38 -7.64 0.87
CA HIS A 272 -2.68 -6.44 0.10
C HIS A 272 -1.77 -6.35 -1.14
N PHE A 273 -0.45 -6.48 -0.95
CA PHE A 273 0.52 -6.50 -2.05
C PHE A 273 0.17 -7.53 -3.12
N TRP A 274 0.00 -8.79 -2.72
CA TRP A 274 -0.22 -9.87 -3.69
C TRP A 274 -1.58 -9.76 -4.37
N TYR A 275 -2.59 -9.25 -3.68
CA TYR A 275 -3.89 -8.96 -4.29
C TYR A 275 -3.74 -7.92 -5.42
N ASP A 276 -3.17 -6.75 -5.12
CA ASP A 276 -3.00 -5.69 -6.13
C ASP A 276 -2.11 -6.13 -7.29
N PHE A 277 -0.96 -6.74 -6.96
CA PHE A 277 0.00 -7.21 -7.94
C PHE A 277 -0.62 -8.24 -8.89
N LEU A 278 -1.38 -9.21 -8.37
CA LEU A 278 -1.97 -10.27 -9.19
C LEU A 278 -3.13 -9.75 -10.04
N VAL A 279 -3.97 -8.86 -9.51
CA VAL A 279 -5.04 -8.22 -10.29
C VAL A 279 -4.44 -7.42 -11.45
N GLU A 280 -3.44 -6.59 -11.18
CA GLU A 280 -2.76 -5.81 -12.24
C GLU A 280 -2.03 -6.73 -13.23
N ALA A 281 -1.33 -7.76 -12.75
CA ALA A 281 -0.62 -8.69 -13.63
C ALA A 281 -1.57 -9.45 -14.57
N ILE A 282 -2.74 -9.87 -14.08
CA ILE A 282 -3.78 -10.52 -14.89
C ILE A 282 -4.34 -9.53 -15.92
N GLY A 283 -4.67 -8.30 -15.49
CA GLY A 283 -5.16 -7.25 -16.39
C GLY A 283 -4.15 -6.90 -17.48
N PHE A 284 -2.89 -6.72 -17.11
CA PHE A 284 -1.79 -6.46 -18.02
C PHE A 284 -1.57 -7.61 -19.01
N ALA A 285 -1.60 -8.86 -18.55
CA ALA A 285 -1.43 -10.02 -19.42
C ALA A 285 -2.60 -10.21 -20.41
N GLY A 286 -3.81 -9.80 -20.04
CA GLY A 286 -4.99 -9.86 -20.92
C GLY A 286 -4.99 -8.81 -22.03
N ASP A 287 -4.57 -7.58 -21.71
CA ASP A 287 -4.50 -6.45 -22.66
C ASP A 287 -3.26 -5.57 -22.44
N PRO A 288 -2.06 -6.05 -22.82
CA PRO A 288 -0.78 -5.38 -22.54
C PRO A 288 -0.57 -4.10 -23.35
N LYS A 289 -1.49 -3.78 -24.28
CA LYS A 289 -1.48 -2.55 -25.10
C LYS A 289 -2.30 -1.42 -24.50
N HIS A 290 -3.33 -1.72 -23.71
CA HIS A 290 -4.22 -0.72 -23.11
C HIS A 290 -4.24 -0.75 -21.58
N SER A 291 -3.26 -1.40 -20.95
CA SER A 291 -3.07 -1.36 -19.49
C SER A 291 -2.78 0.07 -18.99
N PRO A 292 -3.09 0.38 -17.71
CA PRO A 292 -2.63 1.61 -17.05
C PRO A 292 -1.12 1.92 -17.21
N LEU A 293 -0.28 0.89 -17.42
CA LEU A 293 1.16 1.03 -17.69
C LEU A 293 1.48 1.50 -19.13
N SER A 294 0.54 1.40 -20.07
CA SER A 294 0.78 1.62 -21.51
C SER A 294 0.46 3.03 -22.00
N ALA A 295 -0.66 3.64 -21.58
CA ALA A 295 -1.06 4.99 -21.99
C ALA A 295 -2.21 5.59 -21.13
N GLY A 296 -1.87 6.05 -19.92
CA GLY A 296 -2.75 6.86 -19.06
C GLY A 296 -3.47 6.06 -17.98
N ILE A 297 -3.47 6.58 -16.74
CA ILE A 297 -4.24 5.98 -15.65
C ILE A 297 -5.71 6.35 -15.85
N GLY A 298 -6.43 5.51 -16.59
CA GLY A 298 -7.83 5.25 -16.30
C GLY A 298 -7.86 4.00 -15.44
N LEU A 299 -8.09 4.14 -14.13
CA LEU A 299 -8.41 2.98 -13.31
C LEU A 299 -9.71 2.38 -13.89
N ARG A 300 -9.57 1.29 -14.65
CA ARG A 300 -10.70 0.44 -15.01
C ARG A 300 -11.02 -0.39 -13.77
N PHE A 301 -12.24 -0.24 -13.27
CA PHE A 301 -12.78 -0.91 -12.08
C PHE A 301 -14.08 -1.59 -12.44
#